data_AF-A0A7S0JTD1-F1
#
_entry.id   AF-A0A7S0JTD1-F1
#
_cell.length_a   1.000
_cell.length_b   1.000
_cell.length_c   1.000
_cell.angle_alpha   90.00
_cell.angle_beta   90.00
_cell.angle_gamma   90.00
#
_symmetry.space_group_name_H-M   'P 1'
#
loop_
_entity.id
_entity.type
_entity.pdbx_description
1 polymer ?
#
loop_
_entity_poly.entity_id
_entity_poly.type
_entity_poly.pdbx_seq_one_letter_code
_entity_poly.pdbx_strand_id
1 'polypeptide(L)'
;YTFNLRDLGKVFQGMLMMSEKRVLDGPAFARMWAHECRRVFKDRLVNAEDGDWFDSNLRRGMETEFKLGWEDTMPADRLIAGDYMVPGADPRVYEEVVNMSALQPTIEEYLAEHNADSKSPMKLVLFLDAIEHVSRIARVLRQPLGHALLLGVGGSGRQSLTRLAAFIADYKVQTVEITKGYGKAEWRERLKEVIKRAGIQEEPTVFLFNDTQIVFEGMVEDINGILNAGDVPNLYEPEDFEEIYSATRRECIAKRRPATPLNMFAQYLQRVQRNIHVVFCMSPMGDAFRDRLRMFPALVNCCTI
;
A
#
# COMPACT_ATOMS: atom_id res chain seq x y z
N TYR A 1 -18.39 9.93 -3.81
CA TYR A 1 -17.74 8.71 -3.31
C TYR A 1 -18.34 7.49 -3.97
N THR A 2 -17.56 6.44 -4.23
CA THR A 2 -18.05 5.17 -4.79
C THR A 2 -17.70 4.06 -3.83
N PHE A 3 -18.70 3.28 -3.42
CA PHE A 3 -18.53 2.13 -2.53
C PHE A 3 -19.17 0.90 -3.18
N ASN A 4 -18.51 -0.25 -3.08
CA ASN A 4 -19.00 -1.53 -3.58
C ASN A 4 -18.57 -2.69 -2.67
N LEU A 5 -18.98 -3.92 -2.99
CA LEU A 5 -18.70 -5.10 -2.17
C LEU A 5 -17.21 -5.41 -1.99
N ARG A 6 -16.33 -4.89 -2.86
CA ARG A 6 -14.87 -5.01 -2.69
C ARG A 6 -14.40 -4.24 -1.46
N ASP A 7 -15.01 -3.10 -1.14
CA ASP A 7 -14.63 -2.32 0.03
C ASP A 7 -14.95 -3.10 1.31
N LEU A 8 -16.10 -3.78 1.37
CA LEU A 8 -16.39 -4.70 2.47
C LEU A 8 -15.35 -5.84 2.55
N GLY A 9 -14.97 -6.42 1.40
CA GLY A 9 -13.89 -7.40 1.33
C GLY A 9 -12.56 -6.88 1.89
N LYS A 10 -12.22 -5.60 1.65
CA LYS A 10 -11.01 -4.95 2.18
C LYS A 10 -11.03 -4.79 3.70
N VAL A 11 -12.20 -4.62 4.31
CA VAL A 11 -12.34 -4.60 5.78
C VAL A 11 -11.96 -5.98 6.33
N PHE A 12 -12.55 -7.05 5.81
CA PHE A 12 -12.21 -8.41 6.22
C PHE A 12 -10.75 -8.74 5.94
N GLN A 13 -10.19 -8.33 4.80
CA GLN A 13 -8.78 -8.49 4.50
C GLN A 13 -7.88 -7.81 5.55
N GLY A 14 -8.28 -6.63 6.04
CA GLY A 14 -7.61 -5.95 7.15
C GLY A 14 -7.69 -6.73 8.45
N MET A 15 -8.87 -7.22 8.80
CA MET A 15 -9.09 -8.03 10.01
C MET A 15 -8.29 -9.33 9.99
N LEU A 16 -8.11 -9.95 8.83
CA LEU A 16 -7.33 -11.18 8.65
C LEU A 16 -5.81 -10.97 8.83
N MET A 17 -5.32 -9.73 8.90
CA MET A 17 -3.91 -9.46 9.22
C MET A 17 -3.58 -9.61 10.71
N MET A 18 -4.61 -9.57 11.57
CA MET A 18 -4.46 -9.66 13.02
C MET A 18 -4.03 -11.05 13.47
N SER A 19 -3.36 -11.13 14.61
CA SER A 19 -3.05 -12.41 15.26
C SER A 19 -4.13 -12.81 16.25
N GLU A 20 -4.64 -14.05 16.12
CA GLU A 20 -5.58 -14.63 17.10
C GLU A 20 -5.01 -14.64 18.54
N LYS A 21 -3.68 -14.66 18.67
CA LYS A 21 -2.98 -14.74 19.96
C LYS A 21 -2.89 -13.38 20.67
N ARG A 22 -3.20 -12.30 19.97
CA ARG A 22 -3.08 -10.92 20.47
C ARG A 22 -4.43 -10.26 20.69
N VAL A 23 -5.40 -10.59 19.85
CA VAL A 23 -6.78 -10.10 20.00
C VAL A 23 -7.56 -11.09 20.87
N LEU A 24 -7.44 -10.90 22.18
CA LEU A 24 -7.89 -11.89 23.18
C LEU A 24 -9.31 -11.63 23.71
N ASP A 25 -9.88 -10.44 23.48
CA ASP A 25 -11.19 -10.07 23.97
C ASP A 25 -12.07 -9.40 22.90
N GLY A 26 -13.39 -9.41 23.15
CA GLY A 26 -14.41 -8.82 22.27
C GLY A 26 -14.18 -7.33 22.00
N PRO A 27 -13.86 -6.50 23.02
CA PRO A 27 -13.55 -5.09 22.82
C PRO A 27 -12.35 -4.85 21.89
N ALA A 28 -11.21 -5.53 22.06
CA ALA A 28 -10.06 -5.38 21.16
C ALA A 28 -10.42 -5.76 19.71
N PHE A 29 -11.21 -6.82 19.53
CA PHE A 29 -11.71 -7.20 18.21
C PHE A 29 -12.58 -6.09 17.60
N ALA A 30 -13.50 -5.50 18.38
CA ALA A 30 -14.37 -4.43 17.93
C ALA A 30 -13.59 -3.13 17.62
N ARG A 31 -12.57 -2.79 18.40
CA ARG A 31 -11.66 -1.68 18.08
C ARG A 31 -10.98 -1.91 16.74
N MET A 32 -10.39 -3.08 16.52
CA MET A 32 -9.76 -3.37 15.23
C MET A 32 -10.75 -3.36 14.07
N TRP A 33 -11.99 -3.83 14.28
CA TRP A 33 -13.06 -3.70 13.31
C TRP A 33 -13.38 -2.22 12.98
N ALA A 34 -13.45 -1.37 14.00
CA ALA A 34 -13.64 0.07 13.85
C ALA A 34 -12.47 0.72 13.09
N HIS A 35 -11.24 0.32 13.40
CA HIS A 35 -10.02 0.75 12.71
C HIS A 35 -10.12 0.43 11.22
N GLU A 36 -10.36 -0.83 10.86
CA GLU A 36 -10.42 -1.24 9.45
C GLU A 36 -11.58 -0.58 8.69
N CYS A 37 -12.74 -0.39 9.34
CA CYS A 37 -13.82 0.41 8.78
C CYS A 37 -13.39 1.85 8.48
N ARG A 38 -12.67 2.52 9.39
CA ARG A 38 -12.15 3.89 9.16
C ARG A 38 -11.16 3.93 8.01
N ARG A 39 -10.22 2.98 7.94
CA ARG A 39 -9.20 2.93 6.88
C ARG A 39 -9.78 2.66 5.49
N VAL A 40 -10.86 1.90 5.40
CA VAL A 40 -11.51 1.59 4.11
C VAL A 40 -12.50 2.68 3.67
N PHE A 41 -13.28 3.23 4.60
CA PHE A 41 -14.39 4.14 4.27
C PHE A 41 -14.10 5.60 4.62
N LYS A 42 -13.66 5.87 5.85
CA LYS A 42 -13.51 7.25 6.36
C LYS A 42 -12.37 8.00 5.67
N ASP A 43 -11.26 7.31 5.37
CA ASP A 43 -10.08 7.94 4.74
C ASP A 43 -10.39 8.52 3.33
N ARG A 44 -11.48 8.09 2.69
CA ARG A 44 -11.95 8.60 1.40
C ARG A 44 -12.80 9.88 1.50
N LEU A 45 -13.22 10.27 2.70
CA LEU A 45 -14.12 11.41 2.92
C LEU A 45 -13.33 12.72 2.98
N VAL A 46 -13.84 13.76 2.32
CA VAL A 46 -13.07 15.02 2.15
C VAL A 46 -13.44 16.14 3.12
N ASN A 47 -14.58 16.05 3.78
CA ASN A 47 -15.08 17.10 4.67
C ASN A 47 -15.45 16.53 6.05
N ALA A 48 -15.57 17.43 7.04
CA ALA A 48 -15.86 17.06 8.42
C ALA A 48 -17.29 16.51 8.59
N GLU A 49 -18.27 17.04 7.86
CA GLU A 49 -19.67 16.61 7.92
C GLU A 49 -19.83 15.13 7.56
N ASP A 50 -19.20 14.70 6.45
CA ASP A 50 -19.18 13.30 6.02
C ASP A 50 -18.45 12.42 7.06
N GLY A 51 -17.38 12.94 7.66
CA GLY A 51 -16.62 12.28 8.72
C GLY A 51 -17.45 12.03 9.98
N ASP A 52 -18.22 13.04 10.42
CA ASP A 52 -19.11 12.96 11.59
C ASP A 52 -20.31 12.03 11.32
N TRP A 53 -20.85 12.08 10.10
CA TRP A 53 -21.86 11.14 9.63
C TRP A 53 -21.36 9.70 9.67
N PHE A 54 -20.12 9.46 9.24
CA PHE A 54 -19.51 8.14 9.29
C PHE A 54 -19.35 7.67 10.74
N ASP A 55 -18.76 8.49 11.62
CA ASP A 55 -18.52 8.13 13.02
C ASP A 55 -19.84 7.84 13.76
N SER A 56 -20.91 8.59 13.45
CA SER A 56 -22.25 8.35 14.00
C SER A 56 -22.82 6.99 13.59
N ASN A 57 -22.63 6.60 12.32
CA ASN A 57 -23.05 5.28 11.84
C ASN A 57 -22.20 4.15 12.40
N LEU A 58 -20.89 4.36 12.53
CA LEU A 58 -19.98 3.40 13.14
C LEU A 58 -20.38 3.17 14.59
N ARG A 59 -20.56 4.24 15.38
CA ARG A 59 -21.02 4.17 16.77
C ARG A 59 -22.29 3.35 16.91
N ARG A 60 -23.31 3.66 16.11
CA ARG A 60 -24.58 2.93 16.11
C ARG A 60 -24.37 1.44 15.86
N GLY A 61 -23.56 1.07 14.86
CA GLY A 61 -23.28 -0.34 14.56
C GLY A 61 -22.56 -1.08 15.70
N MET A 62 -21.67 -0.40 16.42
CA MET A 62 -20.96 -0.98 17.57
C MET A 62 -21.91 -1.21 18.75
N GLU A 63 -22.79 -0.26 19.01
CA GLU A 63 -23.80 -0.38 20.07
C GLU A 63 -24.87 -1.43 19.75
N THR A 64 -25.30 -1.55 18.48
CA THR A 64 -26.35 -2.49 18.10
C THR A 64 -25.84 -3.91 17.91
N GLU A 65 -24.74 -4.11 17.21
CA GLU A 65 -24.25 -5.45 16.83
C GLU A 65 -23.26 -6.01 17.85
N PHE A 66 -22.29 -5.19 18.28
CA PHE A 66 -21.27 -5.61 19.24
C PHE A 66 -21.68 -5.43 20.71
N LYS A 67 -22.75 -4.65 20.96
CA LYS A 67 -23.22 -4.31 22.32
C LYS A 67 -22.14 -3.62 23.16
N LEU A 68 -21.27 -2.86 22.50
CA LEU A 68 -20.16 -2.11 23.12
C LEU A 68 -20.44 -0.62 23.07
N GLY A 69 -20.03 0.11 24.11
CA GLY A 69 -20.09 1.56 24.12
C GLY A 69 -19.07 2.17 23.17
N TRP A 70 -19.26 3.45 22.84
CA TRP A 70 -18.29 4.18 22.02
C TRP A 70 -16.91 4.26 22.69
N GLU A 71 -16.84 4.40 24.01
CA GLU A 71 -15.58 4.45 24.76
C GLU A 71 -14.80 3.13 24.70
N ASP A 72 -15.50 1.98 24.67
CA ASP A 72 -14.87 0.66 24.52
C ASP A 72 -14.30 0.46 23.11
N THR A 73 -14.91 1.13 22.11
CA THR A 73 -14.57 1.00 20.69
C THR A 73 -13.55 2.05 20.23
N MET A 74 -13.56 3.23 20.85
CA MET A 74 -12.70 4.37 20.54
C MET A 74 -12.27 5.01 21.86
N PRO A 75 -11.35 4.37 22.61
CA PRO A 75 -10.91 4.84 23.93
C PRO A 75 -10.06 6.12 23.87
N ALA A 76 -9.57 6.46 22.68
CA ALA A 76 -8.81 7.67 22.40
C ALA A 76 -9.22 8.26 21.05
N ASP A 77 -8.87 9.52 20.80
CA ASP A 77 -9.15 10.20 19.53
C ASP A 77 -8.56 9.48 18.31
N ARG A 78 -7.43 8.79 18.54
CA ARG A 78 -6.69 8.04 17.53
C ARG A 78 -6.71 6.56 17.85
N LEU A 79 -7.08 5.80 16.83
CA LEU A 79 -6.92 4.36 16.80
C LEU A 79 -5.91 4.05 15.70
N ILE A 80 -4.75 3.54 16.09
CA ILE A 80 -3.65 3.22 15.21
C ILE A 80 -3.33 1.74 15.39
N ALA A 81 -3.18 1.04 14.28
CA ALA A 81 -2.68 -0.33 14.26
C ALA A 81 -1.48 -0.43 13.31
N GLY A 82 -0.57 -1.34 13.65
CA GLY A 82 0.69 -1.51 12.93
C GLY A 82 1.43 -2.77 13.38
N ASP A 83 2.50 -3.08 12.67
CA ASP A 83 3.34 -4.27 12.91
C ASP A 83 4.81 -3.91 13.19
N TYR A 84 5.05 -2.66 13.59
CA TYR A 84 6.35 -2.03 13.69
C TYR A 84 6.71 -1.60 15.12
N MET A 85 5.87 -1.90 16.12
CA MET A 85 6.15 -1.52 17.51
C MET A 85 7.28 -2.33 18.15
N VAL A 86 7.68 -3.44 17.53
CA VAL A 86 8.80 -4.28 17.96
C VAL A 86 9.83 -4.35 16.82
N PRO A 87 10.87 -3.51 16.84
CA PRO A 87 11.93 -3.54 15.84
C PRO A 87 12.59 -4.93 15.72
N GLY A 88 12.81 -5.39 14.49
CA GLY A 88 13.43 -6.69 14.21
C GLY A 88 12.57 -7.93 14.50
N ALA A 89 11.28 -7.78 14.80
CA ALA A 89 10.39 -8.91 15.02
C ALA A 89 10.22 -9.79 13.76
N ASP A 90 10.35 -11.10 13.92
CA ASP A 90 10.06 -12.10 12.88
C ASP A 90 9.28 -13.30 13.49
N PRO A 91 7.99 -13.50 13.16
CA PRO A 91 7.17 -12.72 12.23
C PRO A 91 6.66 -11.41 12.86
N ARG A 92 6.47 -10.39 12.03
CA ARG A 92 5.83 -9.12 12.44
C ARG A 92 4.34 -9.29 12.63
N VAL A 93 3.84 -8.79 13.77
CA VAL A 93 2.45 -8.97 14.19
C VAL A 93 1.70 -7.65 14.08
N TYR A 94 0.63 -7.63 13.26
CA TYR A 94 -0.25 -6.47 13.14
C TYR A 94 -1.20 -6.40 14.33
N GLU A 95 -1.08 -5.35 15.15
CA GLU A 95 -1.85 -5.17 16.37
C GLU A 95 -2.16 -3.68 16.65
N GLU A 96 -3.11 -3.44 17.55
CA GLU A 96 -3.43 -2.11 18.06
C GLU A 96 -2.22 -1.53 18.80
N VAL A 97 -1.89 -0.26 18.51
CA VAL A 97 -0.87 0.48 19.23
C VAL A 97 -1.46 1.01 20.54
N VAL A 98 -1.31 0.22 21.62
CA VAL A 98 -1.81 0.59 22.95
C VAL A 98 -0.96 1.70 23.59
N ASN A 99 0.36 1.63 23.42
CA ASN A 99 1.29 2.60 24.02
C ASN A 99 1.62 3.74 23.04
N MET A 100 0.75 4.74 22.99
CA MET A 100 0.92 5.91 22.12
C MET A 100 2.15 6.78 22.46
N SER A 101 2.68 6.73 23.69
CA SER A 101 3.87 7.51 24.06
C SER A 101 5.17 6.87 23.55
N ALA A 102 5.17 5.55 23.34
CA ALA A 102 6.29 4.83 22.71
C ALA A 102 6.27 4.94 21.18
N LEU A 103 5.10 5.17 20.58
CA LEU A 103 4.92 5.18 19.12
C LEU A 103 5.85 6.17 18.40
N GLN A 104 5.88 7.44 18.83
CA GLN A 104 6.70 8.46 18.18
C GLN A 104 8.21 8.14 18.28
N PRO A 105 8.78 7.83 19.46
CA PRO A 105 10.17 7.40 19.57
C PRO A 105 10.53 6.21 18.68
N THR A 106 9.67 5.20 18.58
CA THR A 106 9.92 4.03 17.72
C THR A 106 9.98 4.41 16.24
N ILE A 107 9.09 5.27 15.75
CA ILE A 107 9.13 5.71 14.35
C ILE A 107 10.32 6.65 14.07
N GLU A 108 10.73 7.44 15.05
CA GLU A 108 11.95 8.27 14.98
C GLU A 108 13.22 7.43 14.89
N GLU A 109 13.28 6.30 15.59
CA GLU A 109 14.38 5.33 15.50
C GLU A 109 14.48 4.76 14.07
N TYR A 110 13.38 4.30 13.48
CA TYR A 110 13.37 3.85 12.08
C TYR A 110 13.82 4.94 11.09
N LEU A 111 13.42 6.19 11.32
CA LEU A 111 13.86 7.30 10.50
C LEU A 111 15.38 7.55 10.63
N ALA A 112 15.92 7.43 11.84
CA ALA A 112 17.34 7.55 12.09
C ALA A 112 18.15 6.45 11.39
N GLU A 113 17.70 5.20 11.47
CA GLU A 113 18.29 4.05 10.77
C GLU A 113 18.26 4.24 9.25
N HIS A 114 17.10 4.59 8.69
CA HIS A 114 16.98 4.90 7.27
C HIS A 114 17.98 5.98 6.84
N ASN A 115 18.12 7.04 7.65
CA ASN A 115 19.02 8.14 7.33
C ASN A 115 20.51 7.78 7.47
N ALA A 116 20.85 6.81 8.32
CA ALA A 116 22.21 6.30 8.45
C ALA A 116 22.63 5.48 7.21
N ASP A 117 21.71 4.67 6.68
CA ASP A 117 21.98 3.78 5.54
C ASP A 117 21.74 4.44 4.17
N SER A 118 20.95 5.50 4.12
CA SER A 118 20.54 6.15 2.87
C SER A 118 21.55 7.17 2.36
N LYS A 119 21.78 7.14 1.03
CA LYS A 119 22.52 8.20 0.33
C LYS A 119 21.73 9.51 0.22
N SER A 120 20.43 9.50 0.51
CA SER A 120 19.51 10.63 0.47
C SER A 120 18.71 10.71 1.78
N PRO A 121 19.31 11.23 2.86
CA PRO A 121 18.64 11.31 4.16
C PRO A 121 17.44 12.26 4.13
N MET A 122 16.40 11.90 4.86
CA MET A 122 15.13 12.64 4.95
C MET A 122 15.07 13.42 6.26
N LYS A 123 14.94 14.75 6.17
CA LYS A 123 14.76 15.62 7.35
C LYS A 123 13.28 15.76 7.70
N LEU A 124 12.67 14.67 8.17
CA LEU A 124 11.28 14.65 8.59
C LEU A 124 11.13 15.04 10.06
N VAL A 125 10.11 15.83 10.35
CA VAL A 125 9.63 16.08 11.71
C VAL A 125 8.41 15.20 11.91
N LEU A 126 8.49 14.23 12.83
CA LEU A 126 7.46 13.22 13.05
C LEU A 126 6.51 13.65 14.17
N PHE A 127 5.44 14.34 13.78
CA PHE A 127 4.27 14.57 14.64
C PHE A 127 3.22 13.48 14.41
N LEU A 128 2.23 13.39 15.31
CA LEU A 128 1.25 12.30 15.32
C LEU A 128 0.50 12.10 14.00
N ASP A 129 0.15 13.17 13.26
CA ASP A 129 -0.51 13.00 11.95
C ASP A 129 0.41 12.41 10.90
N ALA A 130 1.69 12.79 10.90
CA ALA A 130 2.67 12.20 10.00
C ALA A 130 2.86 10.71 10.30
N ILE A 131 2.91 10.34 11.57
CA ILE A 131 2.99 8.94 12.02
C ILE A 131 1.72 8.18 11.64
N GLU A 132 0.54 8.78 11.77
CA GLU A 132 -0.70 8.15 11.34
C GLU A 132 -0.69 7.88 9.83
N HIS A 133 -0.20 8.81 9.01
CA HIS A 133 -0.03 8.58 7.58
C HIS A 133 0.98 7.47 7.26
N VAL A 134 2.12 7.42 7.96
CA VAL A 134 3.08 6.30 7.84
C VAL A 134 2.40 4.97 8.18
N SER A 135 1.60 4.94 9.24
CA SER A 135 0.85 3.75 9.67
C SER A 135 -0.17 3.30 8.63
N ARG A 136 -0.89 4.25 8.01
CA ARG A 136 -1.83 3.95 6.91
C ARG A 136 -1.10 3.35 5.72
N ILE A 137 0.04 3.91 5.34
CA ILE A 137 0.85 3.39 4.22
C ILE A 137 1.39 2.01 4.56
N ALA A 138 1.97 1.81 5.74
CA ALA A 138 2.47 0.51 6.20
C ALA A 138 1.36 -0.57 6.19
N ARG A 139 0.16 -0.22 6.68
CA ARG A 139 -1.03 -1.08 6.62
C ARG A 139 -1.39 -1.46 5.19
N VAL A 140 -1.30 -0.54 4.23
CA VAL A 140 -1.56 -0.87 2.81
C VAL A 140 -0.46 -1.76 2.24
N LEU A 141 0.81 -1.49 2.51
CA LEU A 141 1.95 -2.29 2.02
C LEU A 141 1.94 -3.73 2.56
N ARG A 142 1.41 -3.95 3.77
CA ARG A 142 1.26 -5.29 4.33
C ARG A 142 0.21 -6.14 3.60
N GLN A 143 -0.75 -5.51 2.92
CA GLN A 143 -1.83 -6.24 2.25
C GLN A 143 -1.38 -6.81 0.91
N PRO A 144 -1.77 -8.05 0.56
CA PRO A 144 -1.58 -8.54 -0.80
C PRO A 144 -2.39 -7.67 -1.76
N LEU A 145 -1.81 -7.33 -2.92
CA LEU A 145 -2.36 -6.37 -3.88
C LEU A 145 -2.61 -4.97 -3.26
N GLY A 146 -1.86 -4.63 -2.20
CA GLY A 146 -1.95 -3.37 -1.50
C GLY A 146 -1.31 -2.23 -2.28
N HIS A 147 -2.11 -1.50 -3.04
CA HIS A 147 -1.69 -0.28 -3.76
C HIS A 147 -2.27 0.96 -3.09
N ALA A 148 -1.57 2.10 -3.18
CA ALA A 148 -1.99 3.35 -2.57
C ALA A 148 -2.04 4.49 -3.58
N LEU A 149 -3.07 5.33 -3.49
CA LEU A 149 -3.20 6.59 -4.22
C LEU A 149 -3.16 7.73 -3.20
N LEU A 150 -2.01 8.37 -3.03
CA LEU A 150 -1.80 9.39 -2.02
C LEU A 150 -2.15 10.79 -2.56
N LEU A 151 -3.28 11.31 -2.11
CA LEU A 151 -3.75 12.64 -2.49
C LEU A 151 -3.25 13.72 -1.53
N GLY A 152 -2.90 14.88 -2.07
CA GLY A 152 -2.43 16.01 -1.27
C GLY A 152 -1.78 17.10 -2.10
N VAL A 153 -1.55 18.26 -1.50
CA VAL A 153 -0.80 19.35 -2.14
C VAL A 153 0.70 19.07 -2.16
N GLY A 154 1.45 19.82 -2.97
CA GLY A 154 2.91 19.75 -2.96
C GLY A 154 3.46 20.06 -1.56
N GLY A 155 4.51 19.35 -1.15
CA GLY A 155 5.14 19.54 0.17
C GLY A 155 4.48 18.80 1.34
N SER A 156 3.38 18.06 1.13
CA SER A 156 2.72 17.28 2.19
C SER A 156 3.48 16.04 2.70
N GLY A 157 4.70 15.79 2.20
CA GLY A 157 5.56 14.70 2.67
C GLY A 157 5.24 13.30 2.12
N ARG A 158 4.21 13.12 1.26
CA ARG A 158 3.77 11.80 0.75
C ARG A 158 4.90 10.87 0.29
N GLN A 159 5.84 11.38 -0.50
CA GLN A 159 6.97 10.58 -0.98
C GLN A 159 7.89 10.15 0.17
N SER A 160 8.21 11.06 1.07
CA SER A 160 9.10 10.78 2.21
C SER A 160 8.45 9.84 3.23
N LEU A 161 7.16 10.02 3.52
CA LEU A 161 6.40 9.13 4.39
C LEU A 161 6.25 7.74 3.77
N THR A 162 6.10 7.64 2.43
CA THR A 162 6.11 6.35 1.73
C THR A 162 7.46 5.66 1.85
N ARG A 163 8.56 6.38 1.68
CA ARG A 163 9.91 5.82 1.84
C ARG A 163 10.14 5.32 3.26
N LEU A 164 9.69 6.06 4.27
CA LEU A 164 9.78 5.62 5.67
C LEU A 164 8.91 4.37 5.91
N ALA A 165 7.66 4.35 5.45
CA ALA A 165 6.79 3.18 5.60
C ALA A 165 7.35 1.93 4.89
N ALA A 166 7.92 2.10 3.70
CA ALA A 166 8.58 1.02 2.97
C ALA A 166 9.85 0.53 3.67
N PHE A 167 10.65 1.45 4.22
CA PHE A 167 11.83 1.11 5.03
C PHE A 167 11.43 0.32 6.27
N ILE A 168 10.41 0.80 7.00
CA ILE A 168 9.84 0.08 8.14
C ILE A 168 9.50 -1.34 7.70
N ALA A 169 8.80 -1.54 6.58
CA ALA A 169 8.39 -2.85 6.07
C ALA A 169 9.50 -3.71 5.44
N ASP A 170 10.76 -3.26 5.41
CA ASP A 170 11.89 -3.90 4.69
C ASP A 170 11.68 -4.01 3.16
N TYR A 171 10.89 -3.11 2.56
CA TYR A 171 10.59 -3.14 1.13
C TYR A 171 11.52 -2.22 0.34
N LYS A 172 11.93 -2.64 -0.86
CA LYS A 172 12.73 -1.80 -1.74
C LYS A 172 11.88 -0.76 -2.45
N VAL A 173 12.24 0.52 -2.29
CA VAL A 173 11.60 1.60 -3.02
C VAL A 173 12.28 1.80 -4.37
N GLN A 174 11.50 1.70 -5.44
CA GLN A 174 11.90 2.03 -6.80
C GLN A 174 11.12 3.27 -7.25
N THR A 175 11.79 4.17 -7.96
CA THR A 175 11.18 5.39 -8.50
C THR A 175 11.80 5.71 -9.85
N VAL A 176 11.32 6.76 -10.50
CA VAL A 176 11.82 7.20 -11.80
C VAL A 176 12.52 8.54 -11.69
N GLU A 177 13.72 8.62 -12.24
CA GLU A 177 14.44 9.87 -12.40
C GLU A 177 14.23 10.40 -13.82
N ILE A 178 13.49 11.51 -13.92
CA ILE A 178 13.19 12.12 -15.21
C ILE A 178 14.37 12.99 -15.64
N THR A 179 15.07 12.55 -16.69
CA THR A 179 16.18 13.27 -17.32
C THR A 179 15.74 13.92 -18.64
N LYS A 180 16.56 14.82 -19.19
CA LYS A 180 16.29 15.42 -20.49
C LYS A 180 16.32 14.33 -21.57
N GLY A 181 15.20 14.16 -22.28
CA GLY A 181 15.05 13.12 -23.30
C GLY A 181 14.41 11.83 -22.80
N TYR A 182 13.97 11.78 -21.53
CA TYR A 182 13.25 10.62 -20.98
C TYR A 182 12.00 10.31 -21.80
N GLY A 183 11.96 9.12 -22.42
CA GLY A 183 10.92 8.71 -23.34
C GLY A 183 10.32 7.35 -22.99
N LYS A 184 9.64 6.77 -23.99
CA LYS A 184 8.92 5.50 -23.82
C LYS A 184 9.85 4.31 -23.60
N ALA A 185 11.05 4.33 -24.18
CA ALA A 185 12.01 3.25 -24.05
C ALA A 185 12.56 3.17 -22.62
N GLU A 186 13.00 4.30 -22.06
CA GLU A 186 13.55 4.38 -20.70
C GLU A 186 12.48 4.02 -19.66
N TRP A 187 11.25 4.49 -19.88
CA TRP A 187 10.09 4.13 -19.06
C TRP A 187 9.83 2.63 -19.02
N ARG A 188 9.73 1.98 -20.20
CA ARG A 188 9.45 0.56 -20.28
C ARG A 188 10.57 -0.29 -19.69
N GLU A 189 11.82 0.09 -19.94
CA GLU A 189 12.96 -0.60 -19.32
C GLU A 189 12.91 -0.51 -17.80
N ARG A 190 12.61 0.68 -17.25
CA ARG A 190 12.47 0.86 -15.80
C ARG A 190 11.33 0.02 -15.21
N LEU A 191 10.17 -0.01 -15.86
CA LEU A 191 9.05 -0.85 -15.39
C LEU A 191 9.42 -2.34 -15.44
N LYS A 192 10.08 -2.79 -16.51
CA LYS A 192 10.55 -4.16 -16.64
C LYS A 192 11.49 -4.55 -15.51
N GLU A 193 12.47 -3.71 -15.17
CA GLU A 193 13.37 -3.94 -14.04
C GLU A 193 12.60 -4.10 -12.72
N VAL A 194 11.66 -3.19 -12.44
CA VAL A 194 10.86 -3.21 -11.21
C VAL A 194 10.00 -4.48 -11.12
N ILE A 195 9.31 -4.84 -12.20
CA ILE A 195 8.42 -6.00 -12.23
C ILE A 195 9.23 -7.30 -12.15
N LYS A 196 10.39 -7.39 -12.81
CA LYS A 196 11.29 -8.56 -12.73
C LYS A 196 11.84 -8.75 -11.31
N ARG A 197 12.19 -7.68 -10.58
CA ARG A 197 12.61 -7.81 -9.16
C ARG A 197 11.49 -8.42 -8.30
N ALA A 198 10.27 -7.90 -8.44
CA ALA A 198 9.12 -8.41 -7.70
C ALA A 198 8.76 -9.86 -8.06
N GLY A 199 8.86 -10.25 -9.34
CA GLY A 199 8.42 -11.55 -9.84
C GLY A 199 9.48 -12.65 -9.87
N ILE A 200 10.73 -12.33 -10.25
CA ILE A 200 11.84 -13.30 -10.38
C ILE A 200 12.59 -13.43 -9.06
N GLN A 201 13.01 -12.31 -8.47
CA GLN A 201 13.79 -12.29 -7.22
C GLN A 201 12.89 -12.44 -5.98
N GLU A 202 11.57 -12.31 -6.17
CA GLU A 202 10.57 -12.32 -5.10
C GLU A 202 10.81 -11.25 -4.03
N GLU A 203 11.48 -10.15 -4.38
CA GLU A 203 11.81 -9.03 -3.49
C GLU A 203 10.59 -8.08 -3.35
N PRO A 204 10.02 -7.89 -2.15
CA PRO A 204 8.96 -6.92 -1.93
C PRO A 204 9.40 -5.50 -2.35
N THR A 205 8.66 -4.92 -3.29
CA THR A 205 9.06 -3.71 -4.00
C THR A 205 7.92 -2.70 -4.03
N VAL A 206 8.22 -1.48 -3.57
CA VAL A 206 7.33 -0.32 -3.69
C VAL A 206 7.73 0.49 -4.91
N PHE A 207 6.84 0.58 -5.90
CA PHE A 207 7.00 1.52 -7.00
C PHE A 207 6.37 2.85 -6.63
N LEU A 208 7.21 3.83 -6.28
CA LEU A 208 6.81 5.18 -5.91
C LEU A 208 6.85 6.08 -7.14
N PHE A 209 5.68 6.55 -7.56
CA PHE A 209 5.51 7.42 -8.72
C PHE A 209 4.74 8.68 -8.34
N ASN A 210 5.12 9.83 -8.91
CA ASN A 210 4.49 11.12 -8.66
C ASN A 210 3.92 11.69 -9.96
N ASP A 211 2.82 12.44 -9.86
CA ASP A 211 2.20 13.12 -11.00
C ASP A 211 3.15 14.10 -11.71
N THR A 212 4.05 14.75 -10.99
CA THR A 212 5.08 15.64 -11.56
C THR A 212 6.12 14.92 -12.41
N GLN A 213 6.22 13.58 -12.31
CA GLN A 213 7.13 12.76 -13.11
C GLN A 213 6.49 12.27 -14.42
N ILE A 214 5.20 12.56 -14.66
CA ILE A 214 4.50 12.15 -15.87
C ILE A 214 4.97 13.01 -17.04
N VAL A 215 5.66 12.38 -18.00
CA VAL A 215 6.12 13.04 -19.24
C VAL A 215 5.13 12.85 -20.39
N PHE A 216 4.46 11.68 -20.44
CA PHE A 216 3.44 11.34 -21.42
C PHE A 216 2.38 10.43 -20.79
N GLU A 217 1.13 10.54 -21.24
CA GLU A 217 -0.02 9.85 -20.59
C GLU A 217 0.08 8.32 -20.62
N GLY A 218 0.79 7.75 -21.60
CA GLY A 218 1.06 6.30 -21.65
C GLY A 218 1.76 5.73 -20.41
N MET A 219 2.45 6.56 -19.61
CA MET A 219 2.98 6.11 -18.32
C MET A 219 1.87 5.68 -17.35
N VAL A 220 0.76 6.42 -17.32
CA VAL A 220 -0.37 6.15 -16.43
C VAL A 220 -1.15 4.93 -16.93
N GLU A 221 -1.22 4.72 -18.25
CA GLU A 221 -1.78 3.53 -18.87
C GLU A 221 -1.00 2.26 -18.46
N ASP A 222 0.33 2.29 -18.53
CA ASP A 222 1.18 1.17 -18.12
C ASP A 222 1.03 0.89 -16.61
N ILE A 223 0.97 1.93 -15.76
CA ILE A 223 0.68 1.78 -14.32
C ILE A 223 -0.69 1.14 -14.09
N ASN A 224 -1.72 1.55 -14.84
CA ASN A 224 -3.04 0.98 -14.77
C ASN A 224 -3.02 -0.52 -15.16
N GLY A 225 -2.15 -0.94 -16.08
CA GLY A 225 -1.86 -2.35 -16.37
C GLY A 225 -1.33 -3.12 -15.15
N ILE A 226 -0.31 -2.56 -14.48
CA ILE A 226 0.28 -3.15 -13.28
C ILE A 226 -0.75 -3.29 -12.16
N LEU A 227 -1.56 -2.24 -11.91
CA LEU A 227 -2.60 -2.25 -10.88
C LEU A 227 -3.69 -3.31 -11.11
N ASN A 228 -3.97 -3.67 -12.37
CA ASN A 228 -5.00 -4.66 -12.69
C ASN A 228 -4.45 -6.09 -12.74
N ALA A 229 -3.31 -6.29 -13.39
CA ALA A 229 -2.82 -7.62 -13.76
C ALA A 229 -1.40 -7.91 -13.26
N GLY A 230 -0.70 -6.92 -12.71
CA GLY A 230 0.73 -7.03 -12.43
C GLY A 230 1.58 -7.13 -13.70
N ASP A 231 1.08 -6.61 -14.84
CA ASP A 231 1.74 -6.74 -16.14
C ASP A 231 1.54 -5.50 -17.02
N VAL A 232 2.46 -5.33 -17.98
CA VAL A 232 2.36 -4.33 -19.04
C VAL A 232 2.47 -5.04 -20.40
N PRO A 233 1.53 -4.86 -21.32
CA PRO A 233 1.58 -5.51 -22.63
C PRO A 233 2.83 -5.16 -23.44
N ASN A 234 3.42 -6.19 -24.06
CA ASN A 234 4.62 -6.09 -24.90
C ASN A 234 5.81 -5.44 -24.17
N LEU A 235 6.04 -5.87 -22.92
CA LEU A 235 7.15 -5.40 -22.08
C LEU A 235 8.40 -6.28 -22.19
N TYR A 236 8.20 -7.60 -22.33
CA TYR A 236 9.27 -8.59 -22.25
C TYR A 236 9.79 -8.99 -23.63
N GLU A 237 11.11 -9.14 -23.72
CA GLU A 237 11.79 -9.73 -24.87
C GLU A 237 11.94 -11.25 -24.70
N PRO A 238 12.30 -12.01 -25.75
CA PRO A 238 12.46 -13.46 -25.67
C PRO A 238 13.40 -13.93 -24.54
N GLU A 239 14.50 -13.20 -24.30
CA GLU A 239 15.47 -13.49 -23.24
C GLU A 239 14.86 -13.30 -21.84
N ASP A 240 13.97 -12.31 -21.67
CA ASP A 240 13.27 -12.08 -20.41
C ASP A 240 12.32 -13.25 -20.08
N PHE A 241 11.65 -13.80 -21.09
CA PHE A 241 10.78 -14.96 -20.91
C PHE A 241 11.55 -16.20 -20.48
N GLU A 242 12.74 -16.44 -21.02
CA GLU A 242 13.60 -17.56 -20.57
C GLU A 242 13.93 -17.45 -19.08
N GLU A 243 14.27 -16.26 -18.61
CA GLU A 243 14.55 -15.99 -17.20
C GLU A 243 13.31 -16.21 -16.32
N ILE A 244 12.16 -15.68 -16.74
CA ILE A 244 10.87 -15.83 -16.04
C ILE A 244 10.47 -17.31 -15.92
N TYR A 245 10.60 -18.06 -17.00
CA TYR A 245 10.25 -19.49 -17.03
C TYR A 245 11.20 -20.32 -16.18
N SER A 246 12.50 -20.00 -16.19
CA SER A 246 13.48 -20.64 -15.32
C SER A 246 13.13 -20.45 -13.84
N ALA A 247 12.79 -19.23 -13.44
CA ALA A 247 12.46 -18.88 -12.06
C ALA A 247 11.18 -19.55 -11.53
N THR A 248 10.15 -19.67 -12.37
CA THR A 248 8.81 -20.14 -11.94
C THR A 248 8.57 -21.63 -12.16
N ARG A 249 9.37 -22.31 -12.99
CA ARG A 249 9.21 -23.73 -13.32
C ARG A 249 9.11 -24.63 -12.09
N ARG A 250 10.00 -24.44 -11.10
CA ARG A 250 10.03 -25.26 -9.88
C ARG A 250 8.73 -25.15 -9.09
N GLU A 251 8.19 -23.94 -8.99
CA GLU A 251 6.93 -23.68 -8.27
C GLU A 251 5.73 -24.26 -9.01
N CYS A 252 5.69 -24.21 -10.35
CA CYS A 252 4.65 -24.88 -11.14
C CYS A 252 4.60 -26.38 -10.83
N ILE A 253 5.76 -27.04 -10.85
CA ILE A 253 5.88 -28.48 -10.56
C ILE A 253 5.44 -28.77 -9.12
N ALA A 254 5.88 -27.96 -8.15
CA ALA A 254 5.49 -28.10 -6.75
C ALA A 254 3.96 -27.96 -6.56
N LYS A 255 3.32 -27.05 -7.28
CA LYS A 255 1.85 -26.87 -7.30
C LYS A 255 1.12 -27.91 -8.17
N ARG A 256 1.81 -28.94 -8.66
CA ARG A 256 1.28 -30.00 -9.55
C ARG A 256 0.62 -29.43 -10.82
N ARG A 257 1.12 -28.29 -11.30
CA ARG A 257 0.69 -27.67 -12.56
C ARG A 257 1.69 -28.02 -13.66
N PRO A 258 1.25 -28.37 -14.88
CA PRO A 258 2.16 -28.58 -16.00
C PRO A 258 3.01 -27.34 -16.26
N ALA A 259 4.32 -27.49 -16.42
CA ALA A 259 5.26 -26.38 -16.67
C ALA A 259 5.22 -25.90 -18.13
N THR A 260 4.03 -25.52 -18.59
CA THR A 260 3.82 -24.87 -19.90
C THR A 260 4.14 -23.37 -19.80
N PRO A 261 4.54 -22.70 -20.90
CA PRO A 261 4.80 -21.25 -20.91
C PRO A 261 3.68 -20.43 -20.29
N LEU A 262 2.42 -20.78 -20.61
CA LEU A 262 1.23 -20.14 -20.05
C LEU A 262 1.16 -20.26 -18.52
N ASN A 263 1.38 -21.46 -17.99
CA ASN A 263 1.30 -21.69 -16.54
C ASN A 263 2.46 -21.05 -15.79
N MET A 264 3.67 -21.07 -16.36
CA MET A 264 4.85 -20.42 -15.80
C MET A 264 4.66 -18.91 -15.74
N PHE A 265 4.17 -18.30 -16.83
CA PHE A 265 3.86 -16.87 -16.84
C PHE A 265 2.75 -16.50 -15.86
N ALA A 266 1.68 -17.31 -15.76
CA ALA A 266 0.64 -17.08 -14.77
C ALA A 266 1.15 -17.18 -13.32
N GLN A 267 2.10 -18.08 -13.04
CA GLN A 267 2.76 -18.11 -11.72
C GLN A 267 3.65 -16.89 -11.48
N TYR A 268 4.35 -16.43 -12.50
CA TYR A 268 5.14 -15.21 -12.43
C TYR A 268 4.27 -14.00 -12.07
N LEU A 269 3.13 -13.82 -12.74
CA LEU A 269 2.20 -12.72 -12.42
C LEU A 269 1.69 -12.79 -10.98
N GLN A 270 1.44 -14.00 -10.44
CA GLN A 270 1.08 -14.16 -9.02
C GLN A 270 2.20 -13.70 -8.07
N ARG A 271 3.47 -13.98 -8.40
CA ARG A 271 4.61 -13.48 -7.62
C ARG A 271 4.71 -11.96 -7.69
N VAL A 272 4.57 -11.39 -8.90
CA VAL A 272 4.57 -9.93 -9.10
C VAL A 272 3.47 -9.30 -8.24
N GLN A 273 2.22 -9.76 -8.38
CA GLN A 273 1.07 -9.23 -7.63
C GLN A 273 1.21 -9.32 -6.11
N ARG A 274 1.93 -10.32 -5.61
CA ARG A 274 2.20 -10.48 -4.17
C ARG A 274 3.26 -9.50 -3.67
N ASN A 275 4.24 -9.17 -4.51
CA ASN A 275 5.44 -8.47 -4.09
C ASN A 275 5.52 -7.01 -4.57
N ILE A 276 4.73 -6.61 -5.58
CA ILE A 276 4.72 -5.25 -6.09
C ILE A 276 3.64 -4.41 -5.41
N HIS A 277 4.02 -3.23 -4.95
CA HIS A 277 3.13 -2.25 -4.37
C HIS A 277 3.30 -0.91 -5.09
N VAL A 278 2.30 -0.50 -5.87
CA VAL A 278 2.31 0.83 -6.48
C VAL A 278 1.80 1.85 -5.48
N VAL A 279 2.61 2.88 -5.22
CA VAL A 279 2.22 4.05 -4.46
C VAL A 279 2.27 5.26 -5.38
N PHE A 280 1.10 5.74 -5.79
CA PHE A 280 0.98 6.85 -6.72
C PHE A 280 0.59 8.13 -5.99
N CYS A 281 1.43 9.15 -6.07
CA CYS A 281 1.17 10.46 -5.47
C CYS A 281 0.58 11.39 -6.52
N MET A 282 -0.60 11.98 -6.23
CA MET A 282 -1.25 12.93 -7.14
C MET A 282 -1.74 14.18 -6.42
N SER A 283 -1.53 15.34 -7.01
CA SER A 283 -2.18 16.58 -6.59
C SER A 283 -3.65 16.57 -7.01
N PRO A 284 -4.61 16.84 -6.10
CA PRO A 284 -6.01 16.98 -6.47
C PRO A 284 -6.29 18.32 -7.19
N MET A 285 -5.28 19.18 -7.36
CA MET A 285 -5.42 20.48 -7.99
C MET A 285 -5.45 20.37 -9.53
N GLY A 286 -6.40 21.05 -10.16
CA GLY A 286 -6.57 21.09 -11.61
C GLY A 286 -7.36 19.92 -12.19
N ASP A 287 -7.64 19.99 -13.49
CA ASP A 287 -8.52 19.03 -14.17
C ASP A 287 -7.83 17.71 -14.50
N ALA A 288 -6.51 17.72 -14.68
CA ALA A 288 -5.72 16.53 -15.03
C ALA A 288 -5.90 15.36 -14.05
N PHE A 289 -6.10 15.66 -12.76
CA PHE A 289 -6.42 14.65 -11.76
C PHE A 289 -7.74 13.92 -12.08
N ARG A 290 -8.80 14.69 -12.32
CA ARG A 290 -10.14 14.15 -12.59
C ARG A 290 -10.18 13.39 -13.91
N ASP A 291 -9.50 13.91 -14.93
CA ASP A 291 -9.44 13.27 -16.24
C ASP A 291 -8.71 11.93 -16.17
N ARG A 292 -7.57 11.85 -15.47
CA ARG A 292 -6.85 10.59 -15.27
C ARG A 292 -7.66 9.57 -14.48
N LEU A 293 -8.39 9.97 -13.44
CA LEU A 293 -9.26 9.03 -12.73
C LEU A 293 -10.40 8.47 -13.59
N ARG A 294 -10.89 9.26 -14.56
CA ARG A 294 -11.91 8.81 -15.52
C ARG A 294 -11.33 7.88 -16.58
N MET A 295 -10.13 8.18 -17.08
CA MET A 295 -9.45 7.37 -18.09
C MET A 295 -8.90 6.06 -17.52
N PHE A 296 -8.43 6.08 -16.27
CA PHE A 296 -7.70 4.97 -15.64
C PHE A 296 -8.39 4.52 -14.34
N PRO A 297 -9.50 3.77 -14.42
CA PRO A 297 -10.32 3.42 -13.27
C PRO A 297 -9.60 2.52 -12.24
N ALA A 298 -8.50 1.85 -12.60
CA ALA A 298 -7.74 1.03 -11.64
C ALA A 298 -7.10 1.88 -10.54
N LEU A 299 -6.81 3.15 -10.81
CA LEU A 299 -6.33 4.10 -9.80
C LEU A 299 -7.31 4.23 -8.63
N VAL A 300 -8.61 4.08 -8.87
CA VAL A 300 -9.65 4.15 -7.82
C VAL A 300 -10.02 2.76 -7.31
N ASN A 301 -10.07 1.77 -8.20
CA ASN A 301 -10.61 0.44 -7.89
C ASN A 301 -9.59 -0.50 -7.23
N CYS A 302 -8.30 -0.34 -7.54
CA CYS A 302 -7.23 -1.19 -7.04
C CYS A 302 -6.43 -0.52 -5.92
N CYS A 303 -6.39 0.82 -5.86
CA CYS A 303 -5.73 1.52 -4.76
C CYS A 303 -6.64 1.76 -3.56
N THR A 304 -6.02 1.84 -2.39
CA THR A 304 -6.56 2.57 -1.23
C THR A 304 -6.22 4.04 -1.40
N ILE A 305 -7.20 4.92 -1.17
CA ILE A 305 -7.08 6.38 -1.36
C ILE A 305 -6.99 7.02 0.02
#